data_AF-A0A536VKF7-F1
#
_entry.id   AF-A0A536VKF7-F1
#
_cell.length_a   1.000
_cell.length_b   1.000
_cell.length_c   1.000
_cell.angle_alpha   90.00
_cell.angle_beta   90.00
_cell.angle_gamma   90.00
#
_symmetry.space_group_name_H-M   'P 1'
#
loop_
_entity.id
_entity.type
_entity.pdbx_description
1 polymer ?
#
loop_
_entity_poly.entity_id
_entity_poly.type
_entity_poly.pdbx_seq_one_letter_code
_entity_poly.pdbx_strand_id
1 'polypeptide(L)' 'MSSATEAKPASTTADDTLKRKSRDANVISGGHLVARALKNEGVDTIFTLCGGHIIDIYDGCV' A
#
# COMPACT_ATOMS: atom_id res chain seq x y z
N MET A 1 32.92 -18.86 18.59
CA MET A 1 33.05 -17.85 17.51
C MET A 1 32.62 -18.50 16.20
N SER A 2 31.36 -18.30 15.78
CA SER A 2 30.96 -18.08 14.39
C SER A 2 29.45 -18.01 14.34
N SER A 3 28.95 -16.78 14.38
CA SER A 3 27.54 -16.43 14.19
C SER A 3 27.18 -16.74 12.74
N ALA A 4 26.28 -17.70 12.52
CA ALA A 4 25.63 -17.89 11.23
C ALA A 4 24.63 -16.74 11.03
N THR A 5 24.90 -15.86 10.08
CA THR A 5 23.95 -14.83 9.65
C THR A 5 22.80 -15.51 8.92
N GLU A 6 21.63 -15.60 9.56
CA GLU A 6 20.38 -16.02 8.92
C GLU A 6 20.03 -15.04 7.78
N ALA A 7 20.20 -15.50 6.54
CA ALA A 7 19.73 -14.77 5.37
C ALA A 7 18.20 -14.79 5.35
N LYS A 8 17.58 -13.67 5.71
CA LYS A 8 16.12 -13.47 5.62
C LYS A 8 15.67 -13.79 4.18
N PRO A 9 14.68 -14.67 3.97
CA PRO A 9 14.29 -15.09 2.63
C PRO A 9 13.86 -13.88 1.80
N ALA A 10 14.30 -13.84 0.55
CA ALA A 10 13.95 -12.76 -0.38
C ALA A 10 12.42 -12.69 -0.51
N SER A 11 11.85 -11.54 -0.15
CA SER A 11 10.41 -11.30 -0.23
C SER A 11 9.96 -11.39 -1.69
N THR A 12 8.89 -12.15 -1.97
CA THR A 12 8.31 -12.20 -3.32
C THR A 12 7.23 -11.12 -3.48
N THR A 13 6.96 -10.72 -4.72
CA THR A 13 5.87 -9.79 -5.03
C THR A 13 4.54 -10.27 -4.43
N ALA A 14 4.27 -11.58 -4.45
CA ALA A 14 3.06 -12.15 -3.88
C ALA A 14 3.00 -11.95 -2.35
N ASP A 15 4.13 -12.14 -1.65
CA ASP A 15 4.23 -11.95 -0.20
C ASP A 15 4.08 -10.48 0.21
N ASP A 16 4.62 -9.54 -0.59
CA ASP A 16 4.53 -8.11 -0.29
C ASP A 16 3.15 -7.52 -0.56
N THR A 17 2.46 -8.03 -1.56
CA THR A 17 1.14 -7.53 -1.97
C THR A 17 0.06 -7.79 -0.90
N LEU A 18 0.22 -8.85 -0.10
CA LEU A 18 -0.79 -9.31 0.87
C LEU A 18 -0.43 -8.97 2.33
N LYS A 19 0.72 -8.34 2.59
CA LYS A 19 1.10 -7.91 3.94
C LYS A 19 0.08 -6.91 4.47
N ARG A 20 -0.48 -7.19 5.64
CA ARG A 20 -1.36 -6.25 6.34
C ARG A 20 -0.58 -4.96 6.65
N LYS A 21 -1.09 -3.84 6.15
CA LYS A 21 -0.64 -2.51 6.56
C LYS A 21 -1.20 -2.17 7.96
N SER A 22 -0.53 -1.25 8.67
CA SER A 22 -1.05 -0.72 9.94
C SER A 22 -2.42 -0.08 9.72
N ARG A 23 -3.31 -0.28 10.71
CA ARG A 23 -4.65 0.32 10.79
C ARG A 23 -4.76 1.31 11.96
N ASP A 24 -3.61 1.76 12.46
CA ASP A 24 -3.59 2.74 13.54
C ASP A 24 -4.20 4.05 13.04
N ALA A 25 -5.16 4.60 13.78
CA ALA A 25 -5.86 5.83 13.38
C ALA A 25 -4.95 7.05 13.24
N ASN A 26 -3.75 7.01 13.83
CA ASN A 26 -2.74 8.06 13.70
C ASN A 26 -1.88 7.93 12.44
N VAL A 27 -2.04 6.86 11.66
CA VAL A 27 -1.28 6.61 10.43
C VAL A 27 -2.20 6.83 9.24
N ILE A 28 -1.92 7.88 8.45
CA ILE A 28 -2.61 8.10 7.17
C ILE A 28 -2.00 7.18 6.12
N SER A 29 -2.83 6.40 5.44
CA SER A 29 -2.37 5.51 4.37
C SER A 29 -1.94 6.31 3.12
N GLY A 30 -1.04 5.73 2.32
CA GLY A 30 -0.65 6.32 1.04
C GLY A 30 -1.85 6.49 0.09
N GLY A 31 -2.82 5.56 0.16
CA GLY A 31 -4.06 5.63 -0.60
C GLY A 31 -4.89 6.88 -0.31
N HIS A 32 -5.05 7.24 0.97
CA HIS A 32 -5.74 8.47 1.38
C HIS A 32 -5.03 9.73 0.89
N LEU A 33 -3.69 9.74 0.86
CA LEU A 33 -2.93 10.86 0.32
C LEU A 33 -3.14 11.02 -1.19
N VAL A 34 -3.14 9.91 -1.92
CA VAL A 34 -3.45 9.89 -3.36
C VAL A 34 -4.87 10.39 -3.60
N ALA A 35 -5.86 9.88 -2.88
CA ALA A 35 -7.25 10.32 -3.02
C ALA A 35 -7.43 11.81 -2.73
N ARG A 36 -6.75 12.34 -1.71
CA ARG A 36 -6.77 13.78 -1.41
C ARG A 36 -6.15 14.60 -2.55
N ALA A 37 -5.04 14.14 -3.12
CA ALA A 37 -4.43 14.79 -4.26
C ALA A 37 -5.35 14.78 -5.48
N LEU A 38 -5.95 13.63 -5.81
CA LEU A 38 -6.90 13.47 -6.91
C LEU A 38 -8.09 14.43 -6.76
N LYS A 39 -8.67 14.51 -5.54
CA LYS A 39 -9.78 15.43 -5.25
C LYS A 39 -9.40 16.90 -5.40
N ASN A 40 -8.20 17.29 -4.96
CA ASN A 40 -7.70 18.66 -5.11
C ASN A 40 -7.51 19.06 -6.57
N GLU A 41 -7.16 18.11 -7.43
CA GLU A 41 -7.07 18.30 -8.89
C GLU A 41 -8.45 18.20 -9.60
N GLY A 42 -9.54 17.97 -8.84
CA GLY A 42 -10.89 17.89 -9.38
C GLY A 42 -11.21 16.58 -10.11
N VAL A 43 -10.45 15.51 -9.85
CA VAL A 43 -10.70 14.18 -10.44
C VAL A 43 -11.89 13.53 -9.73
N ASP A 44 -12.96 13.23 -10.47
CA ASP A 44 -14.14 12.52 -9.97
C ASP A 44 -14.14 11.02 -10.29
N THR A 45 -13.48 10.61 -11.38
CA THR A 45 -13.52 9.23 -11.89
C THR A 45 -12.11 8.72 -12.20
N ILE A 46 -11.78 7.51 -11.71
CA ILE A 46 -10.51 6.83 -11.95
C ILE A 46 -10.71 5.45 -12.57
N PHE A 47 -9.95 5.17 -13.63
CA PHE A 47 -9.84 3.84 -14.24
C PHE A 47 -8.48 3.26 -13.88
N THR A 48 -8.46 2.11 -13.22
CA THR A 48 -7.21 1.51 -12.73
C THR A 48 -7.22 0.00 -12.94
N LEU A 49 -6.05 -0.59 -13.18
CA LEU A 49 -5.91 -2.04 -13.22
C LEU A 49 -5.86 -2.60 -11.80
N CYS A 50 -6.78 -3.50 -11.47
CA CYS A 50 -6.85 -4.09 -10.14
C CYS A 50 -5.55 -4.85 -9.79
N GLY A 51 -5.03 -4.62 -8.58
CA GLY A 51 -3.88 -5.32 -8.02
C GLY A 51 -3.63 -4.92 -6.57
N GLY A 52 -3.11 -5.83 -5.74
CA GLY A 52 -3.05 -5.56 -4.30
C GLY A 52 -2.09 -4.44 -3.88
N HIS A 53 -1.16 -4.01 -4.76
CA HIS A 53 -0.30 -2.86 -4.50
C HIS A 53 -1.08 -1.54 -4.43
N ILE A 54 -2.15 -1.42 -5.22
CA ILE A 54 -2.94 -0.19 -5.34
C ILE A 54 -4.27 -0.27 -4.58
N ILE A 55 -4.53 -1.38 -3.88
CA ILE A 55 -5.80 -1.61 -3.18
C ILE A 55 -6.14 -0.47 -2.19
N ASP A 56 -5.10 0.08 -1.56
CA ASP A 56 -5.17 1.16 -0.59
C ASP A 56 -5.69 2.47 -1.23
N ILE A 57 -5.46 2.69 -2.53
CA ILE A 57 -5.99 3.87 -3.24
C ILE A 57 -7.51 3.79 -3.36
N TYR A 58 -8.07 2.59 -3.57
CA TYR A 58 -9.52 2.42 -3.57
C TYR A 58 -10.13 2.75 -2.21
N ASP A 59 -9.48 2.30 -1.12
CA ASP A 59 -9.90 2.60 0.25
C ASP A 59 -9.86 4.11 0.54
N GLY A 60 -8.83 4.81 0.06
CA GLY A 60 -8.74 6.26 0.23
C GLY A 60 -9.76 7.07 -0.57
N CYS A 61 -10.35 6.50 -1.63
CA CYS A 61 -11.32 7.17 -2.50
C CYS A 61 -12.79 7.03 -2.03
N VAL A 62 -13.07 6.20 -1.01
CA VAL A 62 -14.41 6.00 -0.40
C VAL A 62 -14.54 6.82 0.88
#